data_AF-A0A4S0JPH7-F1
#
_entry.id   AF-A0A4S0JPH7-F1
#
_cell.length_a   1.000
_cell.length_b   1.000
_cell.length_c   1.000
_cell.angle_alpha   90.00
_cell.angle_beta   90.00
_cell.angle_gamma   90.00
#
_symmetry.space_group_name_H-M   'P 1'
#
loop_
_entity.id
_entity.type
_entity.pdbx_description
1 polymer ?
#
loop_
_entity_poly.entity_id
_entity_poly.type
_entity_poly.pdbx_seq_one_letter_code
_entity_poly.pdbx_strand_id
1 'polypeptide(L)' 'SDVAFRTTTAWYHLGFRCEVDTNATRVLSFNFRVGPVIPRDQWARLGLY' A
#
# COMPACT_ATOMS: atom_id res chain seq x y z
N SER A 1 4.12 2.54 -9.10
CA SER A 1 3.84 3.23 -7.83
C SER A 1 3.91 2.19 -6.73
N ASP A 2 4.97 2.21 -5.93
CA ASP A 2 5.01 1.44 -4.68
C ASP A 2 4.09 2.16 -3.68
N VAL A 3 3.31 1.41 -2.91
CA VAL A 3 2.37 1.97 -1.93
C VAL A 3 2.84 1.59 -0.55
N ALA A 4 2.87 2.57 0.35
CA ALA A 4 3.37 2.40 1.71
C ALA A 4 2.37 2.92 2.75
N PHE A 5 2.38 2.29 3.92
CA PHE A 5 1.60 2.67 5.08
C PHE A 5 2.54 3.13 6.20
N ARG A 6 2.26 4.29 6.82
CA ARG A 6 3.08 4.89 7.89
C ARG A 6 2.46 4.65 9.26
N THR A 7 3.27 4.18 10.20
CA THR A 7 3.01 4.30 11.64
C THR A 7 3.81 5.47 12.21
N THR A 8 3.70 5.75 13.51
CA THR A 8 4.47 6.82 14.16
C THR A 8 5.97 6.74 13.90
N THR A 9 6.54 5.54 13.71
CA THR A 9 8.00 5.34 13.66
C THR A 9 8.52 4.65 12.40
N ALA A 10 7.64 4.06 11.57
CA ALA A 10 8.05 3.19 10.48
C ALA A 10 7.13 3.25 9.25
N TRP A 11 7.68 2.89 8.11
CA TRP A 11 6.96 2.69 6.86
C TRP A 11 6.90 1.19 6.53
N TYR A 12 5.78 0.74 5.99
CA TYR A 12 5.54 -0.66 5.60
C TYR A 12 5.06 -0.72 4.16
N HIS A 13 5.43 -1.77 3.43
CA HIS A 13 4.80 -2.04 2.13
C HIS A 13 3.31 -2.30 2.33
N LEU A 14 2.47 -1.73 1.47
CA LEU A 14 1.03 -1.94 1.48
C LEU A 14 0.59 -2.56 0.16
N GLY A 15 0.07 -3.78 0.24
CA GLY A 15 -0.62 -4.42 -0.88
C GLY A 15 -2.13 -4.29 -0.70
N PHE A 16 -2.85 -3.98 -1.78
CA PHE A 16 -4.30 -4.03 -1.80
C PHE A 16 -4.80 -4.65 -3.10
N ARG A 17 -5.99 -5.24 -3.03
CA ARG A 17 -6.72 -5.78 -4.17
C ARG A 17 -8.15 -5.31 -4.10
N CYS A 18 -8.58 -4.65 -5.17
CA CYS A 18 -9.97 -4.30 -5.40
C CYS A 18 -10.50 -5.19 -6.51
N GLU A 19 -11.65 -5.81 -6.28
CA GLU A 19 -12.40 -6.47 -7.34
C GLU A 19 -13.62 -5.61 -7.64
N VAL A 20 -13.83 -5.31 -8.91
CA VAL A 20 -14.93 -4.45 -9.37
C VAL A 20 -15.90 -5.26 -10.23
N ASP A 21 -17.13 -4.79 -10.32
CA ASP A 21 -18.09 -5.33 -11.28
C ASP A 21 -17.60 -5.10 -12.72
N THR A 22 -18.21 -5.80 -13.68
CA THR A 22 -17.79 -5.75 -15.09
C THR A 22 -17.83 -4.34 -15.68
N ASN A 23 -18.68 -3.47 -15.13
CA ASN A 23 -18.83 -2.08 -15.57
C ASN A 23 -17.87 -1.12 -14.85
N ALA A 24 -17.04 -1.60 -13.91
CA ALA A 24 -16.18 -0.80 -13.03
C ALA A 24 -16.93 0.31 -12.28
N THR A 25 -18.22 0.12 -12.03
CA THR A 25 -19.11 1.05 -11.33
C THR A 25 -19.23 0.74 -9.85
N ARG A 26 -18.88 -0.47 -9.44
CA ARG A 26 -19.01 -0.91 -8.05
C ARG A 26 -17.80 -1.74 -7.63
N VAL A 27 -17.28 -1.48 -6.43
CA VAL A 27 -16.33 -2.35 -5.76
C VAL A 27 -17.10 -3.52 -5.12
N LEU A 28 -16.77 -4.73 -5.54
CA LEU A 28 -17.36 -5.98 -5.05
C LEU A 28 -16.62 -6.50 -3.82
N SER A 29 -15.28 -6.41 -3.83
CA SER A 29 -14.44 -6.82 -2.70
C SER A 29 -13.24 -5.89 -2.57
N PHE A 30 -12.81 -5.67 -1.33
CA PHE A 30 -11.60 -4.93 -1.01
C PHE A 30 -10.80 -5.68 0.03
N ASN A 31 -9.57 -6.05 -0.30
CA ASN A 31 -8.65 -6.73 0.59
C ASN A 31 -7.34 -5.94 0.66
N PHE A 32 -6.75 -5.89 1.85
CA PHE A 32 -5.44 -5.26 2.06
C PHE A 32 -4.53 -6.12 2.93
N ARG A 33 -3.23 -5.94 2.77
CA ARG A 33 -2.20 -6.59 3.56
C ARG A 33 -1.09 -5.59 3.86
N VAL A 34 -0.78 -5.45 5.15
CA VAL A 34 0.45 -4.81 5.59
C VAL A 34 1.59 -5.80 5.43
N GLY A 35 2.55 -5.44 4.59
CA GLY A 35 3.76 -6.20 4.31
C GLY A 35 4.89 -5.87 5.29
N PRO A 36 6.13 -6.26 4.95
CA PRO A 36 7.29 -5.98 5.80
C PRO A 36 7.57 -4.48 5.91
N VAL A 37 8.34 -4.13 6.95
CA VAL A 37 8.88 -2.77 7.13
C VAL A 37 9.80 -2.40 5.97
N ILE A 38 9.71 -1.16 5.51
CA ILE A 38 10.59 -0.57 4.50
C ILE A 38 11.83 -0.04 5.21
N PRO A 39 13.04 -0.55 4.89
CA PRO A 39 14.29 -0.06 5.44
C PRO A 39 14.49 1.45 5.21
N ARG A 40 15.04 2.16 6.20
CA ARG A 40 15.18 3.63 6.19
C ARG A 40 16.02 4.18 5.04
N ASP A 41 17.02 3.43 4.61
CA ASP A 41 17.88 3.75 3.46
C ASP A 41 17.11 3.81 2.14
N GLN A 42 15.93 3.19 2.06
CA GLN A 42 15.07 3.21 0.87
C GLN A 42 14.07 4.36 0.86
N TRP A 43 13.87 5.07 1.98
CA TRP A 43 12.79 6.04 2.13
C TRP A 43 12.91 7.22 1.16
N ALA A 44 14.10 7.78 1.00
CA ALA A 44 14.32 8.91 0.09
C ALA A 44 13.99 8.56 -1.37
N ARG A 45 14.39 7.35 -1.81
CA ARG A 45 14.10 6.85 -3.16
C ARG A 45 12.59 6.64 -3.38
N LEU A 46 11.87 6.27 -2.34
CA LEU A 46 10.43 6.00 -2.38
C LEU A 46 9.57 7.23 -2.04
N GLY A 47 10.18 8.38 -1.74
CA GLY A 47 9.45 9.61 -1.35
C GLY A 47 8.77 9.53 0.02
N LEU A 48 9.33 8.76 0.96
CA LEU A 48 8.75 8.47 2.27
C LEU A 48 9.38 9.31 3.39
N TYR A 49 9.16 10.62 3.39
CA TYR A 49 9.59 11.54 4.47
C TYR A 49 8.49 11.77 5.53
#